data_AF-A0A7V4SQ21-F1
#
_entry.id   AF-A0A7V4SQ21-F1
#
_cell.length_a   1.000
_cell.length_b   1.000
_cell.length_c   1.000
_cell.angle_alpha   90.00
_cell.angle_beta   90.00
_cell.angle_gamma   90.00
#
_symmetry.space_group_name_H-M   'P 1'
#
loop_
_entity.id
_entity.type
_entity.pdbx_description
1 polymer ?
#
loop_
_entity_poly.entity_id
_entity_poly.type
_entity_poly.pdbx_seq_one_letter_code
_entity_poly.pdbx_strand_id
1 'polypeptide(L)'
;MTDPRENRRCNKILALLPRFIENDFTPEESAEIRDHLSSCPTCQTEYESMSRLLDTLDSLPSVGVPASFKDAVMRHIPPSRTPRKP
;
A
#
# COMPACT_ATOMS: atom_id res chain seq x y z
N MET A 1 16.72 24.31 -10.03
CA MET A 1 17.07 24.91 -8.72
C MET A 1 16.01 24.46 -7.74
N THR A 2 16.22 23.35 -7.04
CA THR A 2 15.28 22.83 -6.03
C THR A 2 15.91 23.01 -4.66
N ASP A 3 15.15 23.57 -3.72
CA ASP A 3 15.59 23.83 -2.36
C ASP A 3 15.91 22.49 -1.66
N PRO A 4 17.07 22.34 -0.98
CA PRO A 4 17.39 21.12 -0.24
C PRO A 4 16.36 20.72 0.82
N ARG A 5 15.56 21.68 1.33
CA ARG A 5 14.48 21.44 2.29
C ARG A 5 13.22 20.89 1.62
N GLU A 6 12.93 21.31 0.38
CA GLU A 6 11.87 20.70 -0.43
C GLU A 6 12.19 19.23 -0.67
N ASN A 7 13.44 18.91 -1.01
CA ASN A 7 13.89 17.54 -1.22
C ASN A 7 13.62 16.63 0.00
N ARG A 8 13.80 17.12 1.24
CA ARG A 8 13.52 16.31 2.44
C ARG A 8 12.03 16.06 2.65
N ARG A 9 11.16 17.04 2.38
CA ARG A 9 9.70 16.85 2.42
C ARG A 9 9.24 15.91 1.32
N CYS A 10 9.74 16.08 0.10
CA CYS A 10 9.45 15.15 -1.02
C CYS A 10 9.84 13.72 -0.65
N ASN A 11 11.04 13.48 -0.12
CA ASN A 11 11.47 12.14 0.30
C ASN A 11 10.56 11.53 1.38
N LYS A 12 10.10 12.34 2.35
CA LYS A 12 9.13 11.87 3.36
C LYS A 12 7.81 11.47 2.68
N ILE A 13 7.28 12.31 1.80
CA ILE A 13 6.00 12.05 1.12
C ILE A 13 6.10 10.83 0.21
N LEU A 14 7.15 10.73 -0.62
CA LEU A 14 7.39 9.58 -1.49
C LEU A 14 7.43 8.25 -0.72
N ALA A 15 8.02 8.24 0.47
CA ALA A 15 8.04 7.06 1.34
C ALA A 15 6.66 6.69 1.91
N LEU A 16 5.73 7.64 1.99
CA LEU A 16 4.37 7.43 2.50
C LEU A 16 3.35 7.12 1.39
N LEU A 17 3.68 7.38 0.12
CA LEU A 17 2.76 7.18 -1.01
C LEU A 17 2.19 5.75 -1.12
N PRO A 18 2.95 4.65 -0.94
CA PRO A 18 2.38 3.31 -1.01
C PRO A 18 1.21 3.08 -0.04
N ARG A 19 1.42 3.39 1.26
CA ARG A 19 0.35 3.32 2.27
C ARG A 19 -0.79 4.29 1.97
N PHE A 20 -0.48 5.42 1.35
CA PHE A 20 -1.50 6.43 1.04
C PHE A 20 -2.44 5.93 -0.05
N ILE A 21 -1.91 5.24 -1.06
CA ILE A 21 -2.71 4.62 -2.12
C ILE A 21 -3.57 3.48 -1.57
N GLU A 22 -3.05 2.71 -0.61
CA GLU A 22 -3.79 1.64 0.07
C GLU A 22 -4.89 2.15 1.03
N ASN A 23 -5.07 3.48 1.16
CA ASN A 23 -5.99 4.14 2.10
C ASN A 23 -5.72 3.79 3.58
N ASP A 24 -4.46 3.52 3.91
CA ASP A 24 -4.00 3.05 5.22
C ASP A 24 -3.73 4.20 6.22
N PHE A 25 -4.50 5.28 6.11
CA PHE A 25 -4.37 6.52 6.89
C PHE A 25 -5.73 7.09 7.30
N THR A 26 -5.76 7.80 8.42
CA THR A 26 -6.90 8.64 8.80
C THR A 26 -7.02 9.90 7.89
N PRO A 27 -8.21 10.53 7.80
CA PRO A 27 -8.39 11.78 7.08
C PRO A 27 -7.43 12.90 7.52
N GLU A 28 -7.11 12.95 8.80
CA GLU A 28 -6.20 13.92 9.40
C GLU A 28 -4.74 13.64 9.02
N GLU A 29 -4.30 12.38 9.09
CA GLU A 29 -2.94 11.98 8.71
C GLU A 29 -2.66 12.19 7.22
N SER A 30 -3.69 12.03 6.38
CA SER A 30 -3.59 12.22 4.93
C SER A 30 -3.60 13.68 4.48
N ALA A 31 -3.93 14.63 5.37
CA ALA A 31 -4.02 16.05 5.00
C ALA A 31 -2.66 16.64 4.59
N GLU A 32 -1.57 16.31 5.32
CA GLU A 32 -0.21 16.77 5.00
C GLU A 32 0.24 16.25 3.62
N ILE A 33 -0.14 15.00 3.29
CA ILE A 33 0.21 14.36 2.02
C ILE A 33 -0.53 15.05 0.87
N ARG A 34 -1.86 15.26 1.00
CA ARG A 34 -2.67 15.94 -0.03
C ARG A 34 -2.20 17.37 -0.27
N ASP A 35 -1.87 18.11 0.79
CA ASP A 35 -1.36 19.48 0.70
C ASP A 35 -0.03 19.52 -0.09
N HIS A 36 0.89 18.60 0.20
CA HIS A 36 2.15 18.52 -0.53
C HIS A 36 1.97 18.11 -2.00
N LEU A 37 1.11 17.13 -2.27
CA LEU A 37 0.80 16.70 -3.64
C LEU A 37 0.19 17.83 -4.47
N SER A 38 -0.63 18.69 -3.87
CA SER A 38 -1.21 19.86 -4.54
C SER A 38 -0.18 20.95 -4.89
N SER A 39 0.94 21.01 -4.17
CA SER A 39 1.96 22.06 -4.31
C SER A 39 3.26 21.58 -4.97
N CYS A 40 3.50 20.27 -5.05
CA CYS A 40 4.71 19.69 -5.62
C CYS A 40 4.41 18.80 -6.85
N PRO A 41 4.63 19.32 -8.08
CA PRO A 41 4.32 18.57 -9.31
C PRO A 41 5.16 17.30 -9.48
N THR A 42 6.38 17.26 -8.92
CA THR A 42 7.23 16.05 -8.94
C THR A 42 6.59 14.93 -8.12
N CYS A 43 6.20 15.20 -6.87
CA CYS A 43 5.56 14.20 -6.02
C CYS A 43 4.18 13.79 -6.56
N GLN A 44 3.44 14.72 -7.16
CA GLN A 44 2.18 14.42 -7.84
C GLN A 44 2.37 13.44 -9.00
N THR A 45 3.41 13.63 -9.82
CA THR A 45 3.71 12.74 -10.95
C THR A 45 4.06 11.32 -10.48
N GLU A 46 4.85 11.20 -9.40
CA GLU A 46 5.19 9.91 -8.81
C GLU A 46 3.95 9.21 -8.24
N TYR A 47 3.09 9.94 -7.51
CA TYR A 47 1.82 9.43 -7.00
C TYR A 47 0.92 8.88 -8.12
N GLU A 48 0.71 9.66 -9.19
CA GLU A 48 -0.10 9.21 -10.32
C GLU A 48 0.47 7.98 -11.01
N SER A 49 1.80 7.89 -11.13
CA SER A 49 2.47 6.74 -11.74
C SER A 49 2.27 5.47 -10.91
N MET A 50 2.42 5.56 -9.58
CA MET A 50 2.19 4.45 -8.66
C MET A 50 0.72 4.03 -8.62
N SER A 51 -0.20 5.00 -8.56
CA SER A 51 -1.65 4.75 -8.55
C SER A 51 -2.09 4.01 -9.81
N ARG A 52 -1.66 4.49 -11.00
CA ARG A 52 -2.00 3.83 -12.27
C ARG A 52 -1.47 2.41 -12.36
N LEU A 53 -0.28 2.14 -11.82
CA LEU A 53 0.27 0.78 -11.78
C LEU A 53 -0.60 -0.14 -10.92
N LEU A 54 -1.02 0.32 -9.74
CA LEU A 54 -1.88 -0.45 -8.84
C LEU A 54 -3.28 -0.65 -9.43
N ASP A 55 -3.89 0.38 -10.00
CA ASP A 55 -5.17 0.28 -10.70
C ASP A 55 -5.11 -0.75 -11.85
N THR A 56 -3.98 -0.80 -12.56
CA THR A 56 -3.75 -1.79 -13.62
C THR A 56 -3.70 -3.21 -13.06
N LEU A 57 -3.01 -3.42 -11.93
CA LEU A 57 -2.94 -4.72 -11.26
C LEU A 57 -4.30 -5.15 -10.70
N ASP A 58 -5.07 -4.23 -10.12
CA ASP A 58 -6.41 -4.50 -9.61
C ASP A 58 -7.44 -4.77 -10.72
N SER A 59 -7.20 -4.27 -11.93
CA SER A 59 -8.03 -4.57 -13.10
C SER A 59 -7.88 -6.01 -13.62
N LEU A 60 -6.87 -6.75 -13.13
CA LEU A 60 -6.67 -8.13 -13.54
C LEU A 60 -7.84 -9.01 -13.08
N PRO A 61 -8.25 -9.98 -13.91
CA PRO A 61 -9.37 -10.85 -13.56
C PRO A 61 -9.04 -11.66 -12.31
N SER A 62 -9.98 -11.66 -11.36
CA SER A 62 -9.88 -12.53 -10.19
C SER A 62 -9.93 -13.99 -10.64
N VAL A 63 -8.90 -14.76 -10.28
CA VAL A 63 -8.85 -16.19 -10.55
C VAL A 63 -9.49 -16.95 -9.40
N GLY A 64 -10.46 -17.80 -9.72
CA GLY A 64 -11.09 -18.68 -8.74
C GLY A 64 -10.07 -19.70 -8.21
N VAL A 65 -10.03 -19.90 -6.90
CA VAL A 65 -9.26 -21.00 -6.32
C VAL A 65 -9.94 -22.34 -6.63
N PRO A 66 -9.19 -23.42 -6.91
CA PRO A 66 -9.77 -24.75 -7.09
C PRO A 66 -10.55 -25.18 -5.83
N ALA A 67 -11.66 -25.91 -6.00
CA ALA A 67 -12.50 -26.35 -4.88
C ALA A 67 -11.72 -27.18 -3.83
N SER A 68 -10.70 -27.92 -4.26
CA SER A 68 -9.83 -28.74 -3.40
C SER A 68 -8.72 -27.96 -2.70
N PHE A 69 -8.56 -26.66 -2.98
CA PHE A 69 -7.45 -25.86 -2.47
C PHE A 69 -7.42 -25.84 -0.94
N LYS A 70 -8.58 -25.64 -0.29
CA LYS A 70 -8.70 -25.67 1.17
C LYS A 70 -8.20 -26.99 1.74
N ASP A 71 -8.65 -28.12 1.20
CA ASP A 71 -8.27 -29.44 1.71
C ASP A 71 -6.78 -29.72 1.49
N ALA A 72 -6.23 -29.30 0.35
CA ALA A 72 -4.81 -29.42 0.05
C ALA A 72 -3.95 -28.61 1.02
N VAL A 73 -4.36 -27.37 1.35
CA VAL A 73 -3.68 -26.51 2.32
C VAL A 73 -3.74 -27.12 3.72
N MET A 74 -4.94 -27.53 4.18
CA MET A 74 -5.13 -28.06 5.52
C MET A 74 -4.31 -29.33 5.80
N ARG A 75 -4.05 -30.15 4.78
CA ARG A 75 -3.16 -31.33 4.91
C ARG A 75 -1.71 -30.99 5.25
N HIS A 76 -1.25 -29.80 4.90
CA HIS A 76 0.13 -29.35 5.10
C HIS A 76 0.30 -28.44 6.32
N ILE A 77 -0.80 -28.07 6.99
CA ILE A 77 -0.73 -27.25 8.21
C ILE A 77 -0.46 -28.19 9.40
N PRO A 78 0.67 -28.03 10.11
CA PRO A 78 0.93 -28.80 11.32
C PRO A 78 -0.12 -28.47 12.39
N PRO A 79 -0.49 -29.42 13.26
CA PRO A 79 -1.49 -29.17 14.30
C PRO A 79 -1.07 -28.00 15.18
N SER A 80 -1.98 -27.06 15.39
CA SER A 80 -1.76 -25.93 16.28
C SER A 80 -1.42 -26.45 17.68
N ARG A 81 -0.28 -26.02 18.24
CA ARG A 81 0.00 -26.24 19.67
C ARG A 81 -1.02 -25.43 20.46
N THR A 82 -1.92 -26.10 21.17
CA THR A 82 -2.88 -25.46 22.06
C THR A 82 -2.14 -24.66 23.14
N PRO A 83 -2.67 -23.50 23.57
CA PRO A 83 -2.10 -22.77 24.69
C PRO A 83 -2.15 -23.62 25.95
N ARG A 84 -1.02 -23.74 26.63
CA ARG A 84 -0.94 -24.34 27.97
C ARG A 84 -1.78 -23.47 28.90
N LYS A 85 -2.93 -23.98 29.35
CA LYS A 85 -3.75 -23.34 30.39
C LYS A 85 -2.96 -23.37 31.72
N PRO A 86 -3.01 -22.32 32.55
CA PRO A 86 -2.13 -22.12 33.72
C PRO A 86 -2.13 -23.27 34.71
#